data_AF-A0A167MCW3-F1
#
_entry.id   AF-A0A167MCW3-F1
#
_cell.length_a   1.000
_cell.length_b   1.000
_cell.length_c   1.000
_cell.angle_alpha   90.00
_cell.angle_beta   90.00
_cell.angle_gamma   90.00
#
_symmetry.space_group_name_H-M   'P 1'
#
loop_
_entity.id
_entity.type
_entity.pdbx_description
1 polymer ?
#
loop_
_entity_poly.entity_id
_entity_poly.type
_entity_poly.pdbx_seq_one_letter_code
_entity_poly.pdbx_strand_id
1 'polypeptide(L)'
;MPPSREEFRATSGFNRTIVTGADGTMTEYFCDDEVYVAGPNALIDPDDVDEEMDERQLWRARILEIRCLNSARVWLEIAWYWTPAEFAKDVLKDFKPRLCGSKELIYVDGERLDIINCASLNGHATVDEYHESDHLRREQITEQDYYCRTQYDAKHKTFKREVVSSCLCKQQYIPDDEATMVFCPRSDCWTWYHTACLERRDLHLRAPNPAQLESLWASTHDDSSFDHLAKELESCWQRSQSLDIKAENQNDELSAVRVLARRPCMRGGEYGIVGNAGVVLRARYLLELVVRNREELPLAWRDFVWGDGGAWEMPEWEHMTETGEEGEERTIGWVCPNCEGPI
;
A
#
# COMPACT_ATOMS: atom_id res chain seq x y z
N MET A 1 -27.89 -25.32 9.25
CA MET A 1 -28.13 -24.87 7.87
C MET A 1 -28.22 -23.35 7.89
N PRO A 2 -27.58 -22.66 6.93
CA PRO A 2 -27.70 -21.21 6.79
C PRO A 2 -29.15 -20.82 6.44
N PRO A 3 -29.63 -19.65 6.91
CA PRO A 3 -30.94 -19.13 6.52
C PRO A 3 -30.93 -18.77 5.04
N SER A 4 -32.09 -18.81 4.40
CA SER A 4 -32.26 -18.22 3.07
C SER A 4 -32.02 -16.71 3.11
N ARG A 5 -31.69 -16.09 1.97
CA ARG A 5 -31.51 -14.63 1.91
C ARG A 5 -32.77 -13.85 2.32
N GLU A 6 -33.96 -14.37 2.02
CA GLU A 6 -35.22 -13.74 2.43
C GLU A 6 -35.41 -13.80 3.95
N GLU A 7 -35.18 -14.97 4.56
CA GLU A 7 -35.21 -15.13 6.01
C GLU A 7 -34.17 -14.23 6.69
N PHE A 8 -32.94 -14.19 6.17
CA PHE A 8 -31.87 -13.33 6.66
C PHE A 8 -32.32 -11.85 6.64
N ARG A 9 -32.84 -11.37 5.51
CA ARG A 9 -33.31 -9.97 5.39
C ARG A 9 -34.50 -9.63 6.28
N ALA A 10 -35.30 -10.61 6.67
CA ALA A 10 -36.42 -10.42 7.59
C ALA A 10 -35.98 -10.28 9.06
N THR A 11 -34.73 -10.64 9.40
CA THR A 11 -34.20 -10.54 10.77
C THR A 11 -33.66 -9.15 11.11
N SER A 12 -33.55 -8.87 12.40
CA SER A 12 -33.00 -7.62 12.91
C SER A 12 -31.52 -7.48 12.55
N GLY A 13 -31.15 -6.31 12.02
CA GLY A 13 -29.77 -5.94 11.74
C GLY A 13 -29.08 -5.32 12.94
N PHE A 14 -27.77 -5.50 13.00
CA PHE A 14 -26.88 -5.00 14.03
C PHE A 14 -25.62 -4.44 13.38
N ASN A 15 -24.93 -3.54 14.07
CA ASN A 15 -23.65 -3.00 13.60
C ASN A 15 -22.45 -3.75 14.20
N ARG A 16 -22.68 -4.67 15.14
CA ARG A 16 -21.62 -5.43 15.81
C ARG A 16 -22.06 -6.82 16.25
N THR A 17 -21.10 -7.72 16.36
CA THR A 17 -21.23 -9.03 17.02
C THR A 17 -19.99 -9.33 17.85
N ILE A 18 -20.13 -10.24 18.82
CA ILE A 18 -19.01 -10.72 19.64
C ILE A 18 -18.94 -12.23 19.46
N VAL A 19 -17.76 -12.74 19.14
CA VAL A 19 -17.49 -14.19 19.03
C VAL A 19 -16.53 -14.57 20.15
N THR A 20 -16.85 -15.66 20.85
CA THR A 20 -15.98 -16.23 21.88
C THR A 20 -15.20 -17.38 21.26
N GLY A 21 -13.87 -17.24 21.22
CA GLY A 21 -12.94 -18.27 20.77
C GLY A 21 -12.90 -19.48 21.71
N ALA A 22 -12.23 -20.55 21.28
CA ALA A 22 -12.08 -21.77 22.07
C ALA A 22 -11.29 -21.56 23.38
N ASP A 23 -10.37 -20.60 23.36
CA ASP A 23 -9.57 -20.11 24.48
C ASP A 23 -10.36 -19.20 25.45
N GLY A 24 -11.61 -18.87 25.12
CA GLY A 24 -12.45 -17.95 25.89
C GLY A 24 -12.24 -16.47 25.55
N THR A 25 -11.35 -16.15 24.61
CA THR A 25 -11.14 -14.78 24.15
C THR A 25 -12.38 -14.27 23.43
N MET A 26 -12.80 -13.05 23.77
CA MET A 26 -13.93 -12.39 23.11
C MET A 26 -13.41 -11.40 22.08
N THR A 27 -13.77 -11.61 20.82
CA THR A 27 -13.42 -10.71 19.71
C THR A 27 -14.67 -10.01 19.22
N GLU A 28 -14.61 -8.68 19.14
CA GLU A 28 -15.67 -7.86 18.56
C GLU A 28 -15.44 -7.71 17.04
N TYR A 29 -16.55 -7.74 16.30
CA TYR A 29 -16.58 -7.53 14.85
C TYR A 29 -17.71 -6.57 14.48
N PHE A 30 -17.47 -5.74 13.49
CA PHE A 30 -18.35 -4.71 12.96
C PHE A 30 -18.63 -4.95 11.47
N CYS A 31 -19.64 -4.26 10.94
CA CYS A 31 -19.77 -4.18 9.49
C CYS A 31 -18.55 -3.47 8.89
N ASP A 32 -18.20 -3.86 7.67
CA ASP A 32 -17.02 -3.43 6.90
C ASP A 32 -15.67 -3.98 7.38
N ASP A 33 -15.61 -4.69 8.51
CA ASP A 33 -14.38 -5.36 8.95
C ASP A 33 -13.94 -6.44 7.95
N GLU A 34 -12.65 -6.49 7.65
CA GLU A 34 -11.99 -7.63 7.02
C GLU A 34 -11.71 -8.73 8.05
N VAL A 35 -12.08 -9.97 7.71
CA VAL A 35 -12.03 -11.11 8.64
C VAL A 35 -11.48 -12.36 7.99
N TYR A 36 -10.84 -13.19 8.82
CA TYR A 36 -10.56 -14.57 8.48
C TYR A 36 -11.80 -15.44 8.70
N VAL A 37 -12.06 -16.36 7.77
CA VAL A 37 -13.15 -17.33 7.85
C VAL A 37 -12.57 -18.73 7.71
N ALA A 38 -12.83 -19.57 8.70
CA ALA A 38 -12.46 -20.97 8.66
C ALA A 38 -13.35 -21.73 7.67
N GLY A 39 -12.74 -22.29 6.63
CA GLY A 39 -13.44 -23.14 5.67
C GLY A 39 -13.87 -24.49 6.30
N PRO A 40 -14.80 -25.23 5.67
CA PRO A 40 -15.25 -26.53 6.18
C PRO A 40 -14.14 -27.61 6.21
N ASN A 41 -13.02 -27.37 5.52
CA ASN A 41 -11.84 -28.24 5.49
C ASN A 41 -10.69 -27.72 6.35
N ALA A 42 -10.91 -26.68 7.16
CA ALA A 42 -9.95 -26.25 8.17
C ALA A 42 -9.64 -27.42 9.10
N LEU A 43 -8.45 -28.00 8.99
CA LEU A 43 -7.99 -29.05 9.89
C LEU A 43 -7.44 -28.36 11.13
N ILE A 44 -8.23 -28.37 12.20
CA ILE A 44 -7.69 -28.17 13.55
C ILE A 44 -7.20 -29.55 13.96
N ASP A 45 -5.89 -29.73 14.14
CA ASP A 45 -5.40 -30.95 14.78
C ASP A 45 -5.92 -30.92 16.23
N PRO A 46 -6.82 -31.83 16.62
CA PRO A 46 -7.41 -31.80 17.95
C PRO A 46 -6.40 -32.09 19.07
N ASP A 47 -5.23 -32.63 18.75
CA ASP A 47 -4.15 -32.89 19.70
C ASP A 47 -3.13 -31.72 19.79
N ASP A 48 -3.22 -30.73 18.90
CA ASP A 48 -2.32 -29.56 18.83
C ASP A 48 -3.10 -28.26 19.08
N VAL A 49 -3.58 -28.13 20.32
CA VAL A 49 -4.37 -26.98 20.81
C VAL A 49 -3.61 -25.64 20.79
N ASP A 50 -2.30 -25.68 20.55
CA ASP A 50 -1.41 -24.51 20.54
C ASP A 50 -0.94 -24.11 19.11
N GLU A 51 -1.26 -24.87 18.05
CA GLU A 51 -0.90 -24.47 16.68
C GLU A 51 -1.95 -23.52 16.09
N GLU A 52 -1.55 -22.26 15.86
CA GLU A 52 -2.32 -21.31 15.07
C GLU A 52 -2.57 -21.89 13.67
N MET A 53 -3.83 -21.86 13.21
CA MET A 53 -4.17 -22.27 11.86
C MET A 53 -3.32 -21.50 10.83
N ASP A 54 -2.71 -22.23 9.89
CA ASP A 54 -1.99 -21.61 8.78
C ASP A 54 -2.93 -20.62 8.05
N GLU A 55 -2.53 -19.35 8.01
CA GLU A 55 -3.23 -18.23 7.39
C GLU A 55 -3.59 -18.49 5.91
N ARG A 56 -2.88 -19.42 5.26
CA ARG A 56 -3.13 -19.89 3.88
C ARG A 56 -4.37 -20.80 3.77
N GLN A 57 -4.80 -21.39 4.88
CA GLN A 57 -6.01 -22.23 4.94
C GLN A 57 -7.27 -21.41 5.25
N LEU A 58 -7.09 -20.17 5.74
CA LEU A 58 -8.17 -19.26 6.08
C LEU A 58 -8.59 -18.45 4.86
N TRP A 59 -9.91 -18.36 4.66
CA TRP A 59 -10.49 -17.48 3.66
C TRP A 59 -10.55 -16.05 4.19
N ARG A 60 -10.46 -15.05 3.32
CA ARG A 60 -10.59 -13.64 3.68
C ARG A 60 -11.92 -13.10 3.16
N ALA A 61 -12.65 -12.38 3.99
CA ALA A 61 -13.92 -11.80 3.63
C ALA A 61 -14.10 -10.41 4.25
N ARG A 62 -15.05 -9.64 3.73
CA ARG A 62 -15.55 -8.42 4.37
C ARG A 62 -16.97 -8.66 4.88
N ILE A 63 -17.25 -8.23 6.11
CA ILE A 63 -18.59 -8.27 6.69
C ILE A 63 -19.46 -7.18 6.06
N LEU A 64 -20.56 -7.55 5.40
CA LEU A 64 -21.49 -6.57 4.82
C LEU A 64 -22.66 -6.27 5.74
N GLU A 65 -23.26 -7.32 6.31
CA GLU A 65 -24.39 -7.19 7.23
C GLU A 65 -24.28 -8.20 8.37
N ILE A 66 -24.57 -7.74 9.59
CA ILE A 66 -24.69 -8.59 10.78
C ILE A 66 -26.16 -8.67 11.14
N ARG A 67 -26.71 -9.89 11.22
CA ARG A 67 -28.11 -10.10 11.59
C ARG A 67 -28.32 -11.22 12.58
N CYS A 68 -29.36 -11.08 13.39
CA CYS A 68 -29.67 -12.02 14.46
C CYS A 68 -31.08 -12.59 14.30
N LEU A 69 -31.17 -13.93 14.16
CA LEU A 69 -32.45 -14.63 14.12
C LEU A 69 -33.05 -14.78 15.53
N ASN A 70 -32.19 -15.08 16.50
CA ASN A 70 -32.45 -15.07 17.94
C ASN A 70 -31.10 -14.97 18.67
N SER A 71 -31.10 -14.67 19.97
CA SER A 71 -29.87 -14.38 20.76
C SER A 71 -28.76 -15.43 20.72
N ALA A 72 -29.00 -16.62 20.16
CA ALA A 72 -28.03 -17.70 20.02
C ALA A 72 -27.57 -17.94 18.56
N ARG A 73 -28.11 -17.23 17.56
CA ARG A 73 -27.85 -17.47 16.13
C ARG A 73 -27.64 -16.15 15.39
N VAL A 74 -26.39 -15.68 15.43
CA VAL A 74 -25.93 -14.54 14.64
C VAL A 74 -25.38 -15.04 13.31
N TRP A 75 -25.82 -14.39 12.23
CA TRP A 75 -25.45 -14.68 10.86
C TRP A 75 -24.87 -13.43 10.20
N LEU A 76 -23.95 -13.64 9.29
CA LEU A 76 -23.23 -12.59 8.57
C LEU A 76 -23.46 -12.76 7.08
N GLU A 77 -23.84 -11.70 6.37
CA GLU A 77 -23.68 -11.66 4.92
C GLU A 77 -22.29 -11.09 4.64
N ILE A 78 -21.51 -11.80 3.83
CA ILE A 78 -20.11 -11.48 3.57
C ILE A 78 -19.81 -11.42 2.06
N ALA A 79 -18.80 -10.63 1.71
CA ALA A 79 -18.16 -10.63 0.39
C ALA A 79 -16.76 -11.23 0.48
N TRP A 80 -16.42 -12.12 -0.45
CA TRP A 80 -15.15 -12.83 -0.44
C TRP A 80 -14.03 -12.06 -1.15
N TYR A 81 -12.82 -12.19 -0.61
CA TYR A 81 -11.58 -11.92 -1.34
C TYR A 81 -11.07 -13.21 -1.96
N TRP A 82 -10.82 -13.18 -3.26
CA TRP A 82 -10.37 -14.33 -4.03
C TRP A 82 -8.91 -14.17 -4.42
N THR A 83 -8.14 -15.25 -4.38
CA THR A 83 -6.84 -15.23 -5.06
C THR A 83 -7.05 -15.13 -6.58
N PRO A 84 -6.10 -14.54 -7.33
CA PRO A 84 -6.15 -14.46 -8.79
C PRO A 84 -6.42 -15.81 -9.47
N ALA A 85 -5.83 -16.88 -8.94
CA ALA A 85 -5.99 -18.24 -9.47
C ALA A 85 -7.41 -18.80 -9.26
N GLU A 86 -7.96 -18.67 -8.06
CA GLU A 86 -9.33 -19.11 -7.76
C GLU A 86 -10.36 -18.27 -8.51
N PHE A 87 -10.14 -16.95 -8.57
CA PHE A 87 -11.00 -16.04 -9.33
C PHE A 87 -11.05 -16.43 -10.82
N ALA A 88 -9.90 -16.74 -11.43
CA ALA A 88 -9.86 -17.21 -12.82
C ALA A 88 -10.56 -18.56 -13.00
N LYS A 89 -10.47 -19.45 -12.02
CA LYS A 89 -11.09 -20.77 -12.11
C LYS A 89 -12.61 -20.72 -11.95
N ASP A 90 -13.09 -20.01 -10.94
CA ASP A 90 -14.45 -20.15 -10.42
C ASP A 90 -15.35 -18.92 -10.67
N VAL A 91 -14.76 -17.75 -10.99
CA VAL A 91 -15.50 -16.50 -11.23
C VAL A 91 -15.42 -16.04 -12.69
N LEU A 92 -14.21 -15.82 -13.24
CA LEU A 92 -14.00 -15.28 -14.58
C LEU A 92 -12.87 -16.01 -15.33
N LYS A 93 -13.22 -16.97 -16.19
CA LYS A 93 -12.28 -17.86 -16.89
C LYS A 93 -11.21 -17.19 -17.75
N ASP A 94 -11.51 -16.04 -18.33
CA ASP A 94 -10.56 -15.30 -19.19
C ASP A 94 -9.65 -14.34 -18.40
N PHE A 95 -9.78 -14.31 -17.08
CA PHE A 95 -8.87 -13.57 -16.21
C PHE A 95 -7.45 -14.15 -16.30
N LYS A 96 -6.43 -13.29 -16.15
CA LYS A 96 -5.03 -13.67 -16.30
C LYS A 96 -4.31 -13.55 -14.96
N PRO A 97 -4.25 -14.62 -14.13
CA PRO A 97 -3.66 -14.58 -12.79
C PRO A 97 -2.21 -14.12 -12.76
N ARG A 98 -1.43 -14.44 -13.81
CA ARG A 98 -0.01 -14.08 -13.95
C ARG A 98 0.29 -12.58 -14.00
N LEU A 99 -0.74 -11.74 -14.01
CA LEU A 99 -0.66 -10.29 -14.08
C LEU A 99 -0.86 -9.62 -12.71
N CYS A 100 -1.07 -10.43 -11.67
CA CYS A 100 -1.27 -10.02 -10.29
C CYS A 100 -0.05 -10.42 -9.45
N GLY A 101 0.18 -9.70 -8.36
CA GLY A 101 1.12 -10.14 -7.31
C GLY A 101 0.63 -11.41 -6.59
N SER A 102 1.53 -12.10 -5.90
CA SER A 102 1.24 -13.35 -5.16
C SER A 102 0.36 -13.12 -3.94
N LYS A 103 0.43 -11.92 -3.36
CA LYS A 103 -0.43 -11.46 -2.25
C LYS A 103 -1.61 -10.60 -2.70
N GLU A 104 -1.79 -10.44 -4.01
CA GLU A 104 -2.94 -9.71 -4.56
C GLU A 104 -4.21 -10.52 -4.36
N LEU A 105 -5.28 -9.85 -3.92
CA LEU A 105 -6.61 -10.39 -3.79
C LEU A 105 -7.59 -9.59 -4.63
N ILE A 106 -8.65 -10.25 -5.08
CA ILE A 106 -9.74 -9.65 -5.84
C ILE A 106 -10.97 -9.65 -4.94
N TYR A 107 -11.41 -8.46 -4.55
CA TYR A 107 -12.67 -8.29 -3.83
C TYR A 107 -13.84 -8.48 -4.79
N VAL A 108 -14.75 -9.41 -4.48
CA VAL A 108 -15.90 -9.73 -5.34
C VAL A 108 -17.19 -9.33 -4.64
N ASP A 109 -17.93 -8.40 -5.23
CA ASP A 109 -19.18 -7.89 -4.66
C ASP A 109 -20.41 -8.14 -5.56
N GLY A 110 -21.59 -7.75 -5.07
CA GLY A 110 -22.86 -7.81 -5.81
C GLY A 110 -23.64 -9.11 -5.59
N GLU A 111 -23.35 -10.17 -6.36
CA GLU A 111 -24.18 -11.38 -6.38
C GLU A 111 -23.59 -12.60 -5.64
N ARG A 112 -22.25 -12.74 -5.62
CA ARG A 112 -21.55 -13.88 -5.01
C ARG A 112 -21.30 -13.71 -3.51
N LEU A 113 -22.34 -13.29 -2.79
CA LEU A 113 -22.32 -13.12 -1.33
C LEU A 113 -22.81 -14.40 -0.65
N ASP A 114 -22.17 -14.77 0.45
CA ASP A 114 -22.57 -15.91 1.27
C ASP A 114 -23.08 -15.46 2.63
N ILE A 115 -23.99 -16.26 3.19
CA ILE A 115 -24.48 -16.09 4.56
C ILE A 115 -23.81 -17.16 5.44
N ILE A 116 -22.95 -16.74 6.35
CA ILE A 116 -22.20 -17.61 7.26
C ILE A 116 -22.61 -17.39 8.71
N ASN A 117 -22.34 -18.38 9.55
CA ASN A 117 -22.52 -18.22 10.99
C ASN A 117 -21.32 -17.45 11.57
N CYS A 118 -21.54 -16.56 12.54
CA CYS A 118 -20.43 -15.79 13.14
C CYS A 118 -19.39 -16.69 13.83
N ALA A 119 -19.75 -17.90 14.23
CA ALA A 119 -18.81 -18.88 14.78
C ALA A 119 -17.76 -19.39 13.77
N SER A 120 -17.89 -19.05 12.48
CA SER A 120 -16.88 -19.36 11.46
C SER A 120 -15.77 -18.29 11.35
N LEU A 121 -15.92 -17.16 12.05
CA LEU A 121 -14.89 -16.12 12.09
C LEU A 121 -13.68 -16.60 12.89
N ASN A 122 -12.49 -16.32 12.37
CA ASN A 122 -11.21 -16.70 12.97
C ASN A 122 -10.27 -15.49 13.13
N GLY A 123 -10.80 -14.38 13.64
CA GLY A 123 -10.06 -13.14 13.86
C GLY A 123 -10.21 -12.13 12.73
N HIS A 124 -9.62 -10.96 12.97
CA HIS A 124 -9.51 -9.88 11.99
C HIS A 124 -8.45 -10.22 10.95
N ALA A 125 -8.74 -9.90 9.70
CA ALA A 125 -7.78 -9.95 8.60
C ALA A 125 -7.37 -8.54 8.23
N THR A 126 -6.26 -8.43 7.50
CA THR A 126 -5.82 -7.16 6.91
C THR A 126 -5.68 -7.38 5.41
N VAL A 127 -6.40 -6.57 4.63
CA VAL A 127 -6.27 -6.52 3.17
C VAL A 127 -6.16 -5.06 2.75
N ASP A 128 -4.93 -4.64 2.44
CA ASP A 128 -4.66 -3.25 2.09
C ASP A 128 -5.27 -2.87 0.74
N GLU A 129 -5.99 -1.76 0.70
CA GLU A 129 -6.43 -1.20 -0.56
C GLU A 129 -5.28 -0.47 -1.24
N TYR A 130 -4.89 -0.95 -2.43
CA TYR A 130 -3.78 -0.38 -3.20
C TYR A 130 -4.27 0.34 -4.45
N HIS A 131 -3.96 1.64 -4.52
CA HIS A 131 -4.25 2.49 -5.67
C HIS A 131 -2.95 2.93 -6.34
N GLU A 132 -2.70 2.45 -7.57
CA GLU A 132 -1.45 2.79 -8.28
C GLU A 132 -1.30 4.28 -8.61
N SER A 133 -2.41 5.03 -8.65
CA SER A 133 -2.43 6.48 -8.85
C SER A 133 -2.17 7.27 -7.55
N ASP A 134 -2.18 6.62 -6.39
CA ASP A 134 -1.88 7.25 -5.11
C ASP A 134 -0.38 7.28 -4.86
N HIS A 135 0.31 8.18 -5.58
CA HIS A 135 1.76 8.32 -5.52
C HIS A 135 2.25 9.00 -4.23
N LEU A 136 1.35 9.60 -3.45
CA LEU A 136 1.64 10.29 -2.20
C LEU A 136 1.30 9.44 -0.97
N ARG A 137 0.91 8.18 -1.15
CA ARG A 137 0.72 7.23 -0.05
C ARG A 137 1.99 7.11 0.80
N ARG A 138 1.81 7.08 2.13
CA ARG A 138 2.91 6.91 3.09
C ARG A 138 2.98 5.46 3.58
N GLU A 139 1.80 4.89 3.82
CA GLU A 139 1.59 3.56 4.35
C GLU A 139 2.12 2.52 3.36
N GLN A 140 3.13 1.77 3.80
CA GLN A 140 3.70 0.70 3.01
C GLN A 140 2.78 -0.50 2.97
N ILE A 141 2.85 -1.19 1.84
CA ILE A 141 2.33 -2.55 1.71
C ILE A 141 3.55 -3.39 1.36
N THR A 142 3.94 -4.25 2.29
CA THR A 142 5.12 -5.11 2.12
C THR A 142 4.77 -6.32 1.27
N GLU A 143 5.78 -7.06 0.83
CA GLU A 143 5.59 -8.30 0.06
C GLU A 143 4.90 -9.42 0.88
N GLN A 144 4.76 -9.24 2.19
CA GLN A 144 4.07 -10.20 3.06
C GLN A 144 2.58 -9.91 3.19
N ASP A 145 2.18 -8.64 3.00
CA ASP A 145 0.84 -8.14 3.23
C ASP A 145 -0.09 -8.46 2.06
N TYR A 146 -1.30 -8.90 2.38
CA TYR A 146 -2.34 -9.07 1.36
C TYR A 146 -2.91 -7.71 0.96
N TYR A 147 -3.11 -7.52 -0.33
CA TYR A 147 -3.62 -6.25 -0.85
C TYR A 147 -4.63 -6.45 -1.97
N CYS A 148 -5.46 -5.45 -2.20
CA CYS A 148 -6.49 -5.46 -3.21
C CYS A 148 -6.42 -4.17 -4.03
N ARG A 149 -6.15 -4.31 -5.33
CA ARG A 149 -6.16 -3.18 -6.28
C ARG A 149 -7.39 -3.11 -7.16
N THR A 150 -8.07 -4.24 -7.37
CA THR A 150 -9.28 -4.32 -8.18
C THR A 150 -10.46 -4.91 -7.42
N GLN A 151 -11.63 -4.32 -7.64
CA GLN A 151 -12.90 -4.86 -7.18
C GLN A 151 -13.71 -5.32 -8.39
N TYR A 152 -14.31 -6.50 -8.31
CA TYR A 152 -15.11 -7.08 -9.38
C TYR A 152 -16.58 -7.14 -8.97
N ASP A 153 -17.40 -6.41 -9.74
CA ASP A 153 -18.85 -6.44 -9.61
C ASP A 153 -19.38 -7.69 -10.32
N ALA A 154 -19.75 -8.71 -9.55
CA ALA A 154 -20.22 -9.98 -10.10
C ALA A 154 -21.58 -9.84 -10.80
N LYS A 155 -22.40 -8.86 -10.41
CA LYS A 155 -23.72 -8.61 -10.99
C LYS A 155 -23.58 -8.00 -12.38
N HIS A 156 -22.74 -6.98 -12.50
CA HIS A 156 -22.50 -6.26 -13.75
C HIS A 156 -21.40 -6.87 -14.61
N LYS A 157 -20.63 -7.81 -14.06
CA LYS A 157 -19.47 -8.50 -14.67
C LYS A 157 -18.38 -7.54 -15.11
N THR A 158 -18.14 -6.51 -14.31
CA THR A 158 -17.20 -5.43 -14.61
C THR A 158 -16.25 -5.21 -13.44
N PHE A 159 -15.01 -4.88 -13.75
CA PHE A 159 -14.12 -4.33 -12.73
C PHE A 159 -14.52 -2.88 -12.44
N LYS A 160 -14.63 -2.53 -11.17
CA LYS A 160 -14.91 -1.15 -10.75
C LYS A 160 -13.71 -0.21 -10.98
N ARG A 161 -12.51 -0.79 -11.11
CA ARG A 161 -11.26 -0.09 -11.34
C ARG A 161 -10.45 -0.80 -12.42
N GLU A 162 -9.93 -0.01 -13.35
CA GLU A 162 -8.96 -0.51 -14.33
C GLU A 162 -7.56 -0.46 -13.74
N VAL A 163 -6.77 -1.52 -13.95
CA VAL A 163 -5.34 -1.51 -13.65
C VAL A 163 -4.65 -0.69 -14.74
N VAL A 164 -3.86 0.30 -14.32
CA VAL A 164 -3.23 1.26 -15.23
C VAL A 164 -1.92 0.68 -15.75
N SER A 165 -1.76 0.61 -17.07
CA SER A 165 -0.45 0.32 -17.67
C SER A 165 0.46 1.54 -17.55
N SER A 166 1.71 1.34 -17.14
CA SER A 166 2.73 2.39 -17.09
C SER A 166 3.95 2.03 -17.93
N CYS A 167 5.02 2.81 -17.83
CA CYS A 167 6.28 2.61 -18.53
C CYS A 167 6.21 2.67 -20.08
N LEU A 168 7.38 2.50 -20.72
CA LEU A 168 7.59 2.41 -22.15
C LEU A 168 7.05 1.10 -22.75
N CYS A 169 7.03 0.02 -21.96
CA CYS A 169 6.56 -1.30 -22.39
C CYS A 169 5.03 -1.45 -22.37
N LYS A 170 4.31 -0.47 -21.80
CA LYS A 170 2.85 -0.48 -21.64
C LYS A 170 2.31 -1.72 -20.94
N GLN A 171 3.14 -2.32 -20.07
CA GLN A 171 2.71 -3.40 -19.18
C GLN A 171 2.22 -2.79 -17.86
N GLN A 172 1.33 -3.51 -17.19
CA GLN A 172 0.98 -3.19 -15.82
C GLN A 172 2.13 -3.52 -14.88
N TYR A 173 2.14 -2.86 -13.73
CA TYR A 173 3.04 -3.18 -12.64
C TYR A 173 2.62 -4.50 -11.98
N ILE A 174 3.61 -5.37 -11.76
CA ILE A 174 3.49 -6.63 -11.02
C ILE A 174 4.49 -6.51 -9.87
N PRO A 175 4.02 -6.32 -8.61
CA PRO A 175 4.93 -5.99 -7.51
C PRO A 175 5.97 -7.06 -7.17
N ASP A 176 5.60 -8.32 -7.40
CA ASP A 176 6.40 -9.51 -7.10
C ASP A 176 7.41 -9.88 -8.18
N ASP A 177 7.37 -9.22 -9.33
CA ASP A 177 8.40 -9.40 -10.35
C ASP A 177 9.65 -8.62 -9.89
N GLU A 178 10.86 -9.05 -10.25
CA GLU A 178 12.11 -8.32 -9.99
C GLU A 178 12.17 -6.95 -10.72
N ALA A 179 11.04 -6.50 -11.28
CA ALA A 179 10.89 -5.32 -12.09
C ALA A 179 10.67 -4.07 -11.22
N THR A 180 11.71 -3.66 -10.50
CA THR A 180 11.75 -2.36 -9.83
C THR A 180 11.40 -1.24 -10.82
N MET A 181 10.60 -0.28 -10.36
CA MET A 181 10.21 0.88 -11.15
C MET A 181 10.70 2.18 -10.50
N VAL A 182 11.08 3.14 -11.32
CA VAL A 182 11.40 4.52 -10.95
C VAL A 182 10.27 5.47 -11.38
N PHE A 183 9.90 6.42 -10.53
CA PHE A 183 8.82 7.38 -10.77
C PHE A 183 9.35 8.75 -11.15
N CYS A 184 8.89 9.30 -12.28
CA CYS A 184 9.15 10.68 -12.66
C CYS A 184 8.13 11.63 -11.99
N PRO A 185 8.55 12.50 -11.06
CA PRO A 185 7.66 13.33 -10.26
C PRO A 185 7.31 14.68 -10.88
N ARG A 186 7.77 14.95 -12.13
CA ARG A 186 7.44 16.21 -12.82
C ARG A 186 5.94 16.28 -13.07
N SER A 187 5.35 17.46 -12.80
CA SER A 187 3.92 17.78 -12.96
C SER A 187 3.30 17.25 -14.25
N ASP A 188 4.03 17.32 -15.36
CA ASP A 188 3.52 16.95 -16.68
C ASP A 188 3.75 15.48 -17.04
N CYS A 189 4.37 14.69 -16.15
CA CYS A 189 4.76 13.31 -16.41
C CYS A 189 4.11 12.28 -15.49
N TRP A 190 4.31 12.37 -14.17
CA TRP A 190 3.75 11.44 -13.16
C TRP A 190 3.72 9.97 -13.59
N THR A 191 4.83 9.47 -14.15
CA THR A 191 4.89 8.15 -14.78
C THR A 191 5.94 7.26 -14.13
N TRP A 192 5.57 5.99 -13.91
CA TRP A 192 6.47 4.95 -13.48
C TRP A 192 7.14 4.25 -14.67
N TYR A 193 8.42 3.95 -14.56
CA TYR A 193 9.20 3.25 -15.56
C TYR A 193 9.96 2.09 -14.93
N HIS A 194 9.85 0.88 -15.48
CA HIS A 194 10.75 -0.21 -15.10
C HIS A 194 12.19 0.20 -15.37
N THR A 195 13.07 0.02 -14.38
CA THR A 195 14.51 0.32 -14.50
C THR A 195 15.14 -0.39 -15.70
N ALA A 196 14.85 -1.69 -15.86
CA ALA A 196 15.29 -2.50 -16.99
C ALA A 196 14.79 -1.99 -18.36
N CYS A 197 13.63 -1.31 -18.42
CA CYS A 197 13.15 -0.72 -19.68
C CYS A 197 13.91 0.56 -20.05
N LEU A 198 14.36 1.33 -19.05
CA LEU A 198 15.19 2.51 -19.25
C LEU A 198 16.61 2.11 -19.65
N GLU A 199 17.20 1.13 -18.97
CA GLU A 199 18.52 0.57 -19.28
C GLU A 199 18.61 0.04 -20.72
N ARG A 200 17.63 -0.74 -21.18
CA ARG A 200 17.57 -1.24 -22.57
C ARG A 200 17.54 -0.13 -23.62
N ARG A 201 17.16 1.09 -23.22
CA ARG A 201 17.13 2.27 -24.09
C ARG A 201 18.27 3.24 -23.83
N ASP A 202 19.25 2.85 -23.02
CA ASP A 202 20.38 3.69 -22.63
C ASP A 202 19.95 4.98 -21.91
N LEU A 203 18.80 4.94 -21.22
CA LEU A 203 18.25 6.07 -20.46
C LEU A 203 18.67 6.00 -18.98
N HIS A 204 19.97 5.88 -18.76
CA HIS A 204 20.57 5.86 -17.43
C HIS A 204 21.58 7.01 -17.29
N LEU A 205 21.66 7.59 -16.10
CA LEU A 205 22.59 8.65 -15.73
C LEU A 205 23.53 8.09 -14.67
N ARG A 206 24.83 8.18 -14.92
CA ARG A 206 25.84 7.85 -13.91
C ARG A 206 26.18 9.12 -13.14
N ALA A 207 26.08 9.07 -11.81
CA ALA A 207 26.52 10.10 -10.88
C ALA A 207 25.93 11.50 -11.13
N PRO A 208 24.60 11.70 -10.99
CA PRO A 208 24.08 13.06 -10.95
C PRO A 208 24.70 13.77 -9.73
N ASN A 209 25.29 14.95 -9.94
CA ASN A 209 25.77 15.76 -8.82
C ASN A 209 24.58 16.08 -7.92
N PRO A 210 24.67 15.95 -6.57
CA PRO A 210 23.58 16.31 -5.66
C PRO A 210 22.97 17.68 -5.93
N ALA A 211 23.77 18.68 -6.32
CA ALA A 211 23.27 20.00 -6.68
C ALA A 211 22.41 20.01 -7.95
N GLN A 212 22.69 19.12 -8.91
CA GLN A 212 21.87 18.95 -10.11
C GLN A 212 20.55 18.28 -9.77
N LEU A 213 20.55 17.27 -8.87
CA LEU A 213 19.33 16.66 -8.37
C LEU A 213 18.44 17.68 -7.64
N GLU A 214 19.04 18.44 -6.73
CA GLU A 214 18.34 19.51 -5.98
C GLU A 214 17.75 20.58 -6.91
N SER A 215 18.53 21.04 -7.89
CA SER A 215 18.05 21.99 -8.90
C SER A 215 16.92 21.41 -9.75
N LEU A 216 16.97 20.11 -10.04
CA LEU A 216 15.93 19.43 -10.79
C LEU A 216 14.63 19.36 -9.98
N TRP A 217 14.68 19.04 -8.68
CA TRP A 217 13.48 18.96 -7.85
C TRP A 217 12.79 20.32 -7.70
N ALA A 218 13.57 21.38 -7.53
CA ALA A 218 13.03 22.74 -7.51
C ALA A 218 12.25 23.07 -8.80
N SER A 219 12.67 22.50 -9.95
CA SER A 219 11.94 22.63 -11.22
C SER A 219 10.74 21.68 -11.38
N THR A 220 10.63 20.64 -10.55
CA THR A 220 9.51 19.68 -10.56
C THR A 220 8.34 20.11 -9.67
N HIS A 221 8.55 21.11 -8.81
CA HIS A 221 7.51 21.68 -7.96
C HIS A 221 6.56 22.55 -8.78
N ASP A 222 5.41 21.98 -9.14
CA ASP A 222 4.23 22.77 -9.45
C ASP A 222 3.51 23.05 -8.14
N ASP A 223 3.49 24.32 -7.72
CA ASP A 223 2.85 24.79 -6.48
C ASP A 223 1.38 24.31 -6.38
N SER A 224 0.69 24.06 -7.51
CA SER A 224 -0.70 23.59 -7.50
C SER A 224 -0.87 22.10 -7.20
N SER A 225 0.15 21.28 -7.42
CA SER A 225 0.09 19.83 -7.23
C SER A 225 0.25 19.39 -5.76
N PHE A 226 0.65 20.30 -4.87
CA PHE A 226 1.01 19.99 -3.49
C PHE A 226 0.18 20.73 -2.43
N ASP A 227 -0.98 21.27 -2.79
CA ASP A 227 -1.93 21.89 -1.85
C ASP A 227 -2.28 20.99 -0.66
N HIS A 228 -2.33 19.67 -0.87
CA HIS A 228 -2.56 18.70 0.19
C HIS A 228 -1.38 18.64 1.17
N LEU A 229 -0.14 18.63 0.66
CA LEU A 229 1.06 18.61 1.49
C LEU A 229 1.21 19.89 2.30
N ALA A 230 0.82 21.04 1.75
CA ALA A 230 0.82 22.31 2.48
C ALA A 230 -0.06 22.23 3.74
N LYS A 231 -1.26 21.65 3.63
CA LYS A 231 -2.19 21.47 4.76
C LYS A 231 -1.68 20.46 5.79
N GLU A 232 -1.10 19.35 5.32
CA GLU A 232 -0.46 18.36 6.20
C GLU A 232 0.69 18.98 6.98
N LEU A 233 1.53 19.79 6.32
CA LEU A 233 2.68 20.44 6.94
C LEU A 233 2.27 21.52 7.95
N GLU A 234 1.25 22.31 7.64
CA GLU A 234 0.69 23.27 8.60
C GLU A 234 0.21 22.55 9.87
N SER A 235 -0.46 21.40 9.72
CA SER A 235 -0.87 20.56 10.85
C SER A 235 0.35 20.03 11.62
N CYS A 236 1.44 19.69 10.92
CA CYS A 236 2.71 19.26 11.52
C CYS A 236 3.37 20.38 12.35
N TRP A 237 3.35 21.64 11.88
CA TRP A 237 3.82 22.77 12.67
C TRP A 237 3.00 22.99 13.94
N GLN A 238 1.67 22.91 13.83
CA GLN A 238 0.78 23.02 15.00
C GLN A 238 1.06 21.92 16.03
N ARG A 239 1.26 20.67 15.59
CA ARG A 239 1.67 19.57 16.48
C ARG A 239 3.03 19.85 17.13
N SER A 240 4.01 20.31 16.35
CA SER A 240 5.35 20.65 16.86
C SER A 240 5.31 21.68 17.98
N GLN A 241 4.36 22.62 17.96
CA GLN A 241 4.16 23.61 19.03
C GLN A 241 3.49 23.03 20.27
N SER A 242 2.73 21.95 20.12
CA SER A 242 1.98 21.30 21.20
C SER A 242 2.77 20.20 21.94
N LEU A 243 3.83 19.69 21.32
CA LEU A 243 4.60 18.56 21.84
C LEU A 243 5.80 19.07 22.66
N ASP A 244 6.05 18.45 23.82
CA ASP A 244 7.27 18.65 24.61
C ASP A 244 8.44 17.82 24.03
N ILE A 245 8.64 17.94 22.71
CA ILE A 245 9.75 17.29 22.01
C ILE A 245 11.00 18.14 22.22
N LYS A 246 12.06 17.52 22.71
CA LYS A 246 13.37 18.16 22.77
C LYS A 246 13.90 18.32 21.36
N ALA A 247 14.27 19.54 21.00
CA ALA A 247 14.97 19.79 19.75
C ALA A 247 16.27 18.96 19.71
N GLU A 248 16.32 18.00 18.80
CA GLU A 248 17.57 17.36 18.41
C GLU A 248 18.46 18.36 17.66
N ASN A 249 19.67 17.93 17.29
CA ASN A 249 20.54 18.77 16.48
C ASN A 249 19.91 19.01 15.11
N GLN A 250 19.37 20.22 14.91
CA GLN A 250 18.71 20.65 13.67
C GLN A 250 19.58 20.44 12.42
N ASN A 251 20.90 20.51 12.53
CA ASN A 251 21.79 20.23 11.40
C ASN A 251 21.80 18.75 11.01
N ASP A 252 21.71 17.85 11.99
CA ASP A 252 21.69 16.40 11.75
C ASP A 252 20.34 16.00 11.13
N GLU A 253 19.25 16.54 11.66
CA GLU A 253 17.89 16.31 11.13
C GLU A 253 17.72 16.87 9.71
N LEU A 254 18.22 18.09 9.45
CA LEU A 254 18.23 18.64 8.09
C LEU A 254 19.09 17.79 7.13
N SER A 255 20.19 17.22 7.63
CA SER A 255 21.03 16.30 6.84
C SER A 255 20.27 15.01 6.52
N ALA A 256 19.48 14.47 7.46
CA ALA A 256 18.61 13.32 7.21
C ALA A 256 17.55 13.61 6.14
N VAL A 257 16.89 14.78 6.20
CA VAL A 257 15.91 15.21 5.19
C VAL A 257 16.58 15.33 3.81
N ARG A 258 17.79 15.90 3.72
CA ARG A 258 18.55 15.96 2.46
C ARG A 258 18.86 14.58 1.91
N VAL A 259 19.28 13.63 2.75
CA VAL A 259 19.55 12.25 2.33
C VAL A 259 18.28 11.61 1.75
N LEU A 260 17.12 11.80 2.39
CA LEU A 260 15.85 11.28 1.90
C LEU A 260 15.42 11.95 0.58
N ALA A 261 15.50 13.28 0.50
CA ALA A 261 15.14 14.02 -0.71
C ALA A 261 15.98 13.60 -1.92
N ARG A 262 17.25 13.23 -1.69
CA ARG A 262 18.22 12.73 -2.68
C ARG A 262 17.92 11.34 -3.23
N ARG A 263 16.99 10.59 -2.62
CA ARG A 263 16.64 9.26 -3.12
C ARG A 263 15.80 9.38 -4.40
N PRO A 264 15.96 8.45 -5.36
CA PRO A 264 14.99 8.27 -6.43
C PRO A 264 13.67 7.76 -5.85
N CYS A 265 12.58 8.10 -6.52
CA CYS A 265 11.26 7.56 -6.19
C CYS A 265 11.14 6.16 -6.81
N MET A 266 11.13 5.11 -6.00
CA MET A 266 11.24 3.70 -6.39
C MET A 266 10.09 2.86 -5.82
N ARG A 267 9.67 1.80 -6.51
CA ARG A 267 8.75 0.75 -6.02
C ARG A 267 9.11 -0.62 -6.61
N GLY A 268 8.68 -1.70 -5.94
CA GLY A 268 8.96 -3.09 -6.30
C GLY A 268 10.26 -3.61 -5.70
N GLY A 269 10.33 -4.92 -5.45
CA GLY A 269 11.43 -5.57 -4.74
C GLY A 269 11.59 -4.99 -3.32
N GLU A 270 12.83 -4.66 -2.94
CA GLU A 270 13.16 -4.11 -1.61
C GLU A 270 12.38 -2.83 -1.24
N TYR A 271 11.82 -2.11 -2.23
CA TYR A 271 11.02 -0.90 -1.98
C TYR A 271 9.55 -1.19 -1.64
N GLY A 272 9.15 -2.46 -1.60
CA GLY A 272 7.77 -2.86 -1.35
C GLY A 272 6.82 -2.50 -2.50
N ILE A 273 5.53 -2.81 -2.32
CA ILE A 273 4.53 -2.69 -3.37
C ILE A 273 4.25 -1.23 -3.72
N VAL A 274 4.11 -0.39 -2.69
CA VAL A 274 3.81 1.05 -2.83
C VAL A 274 5.06 1.81 -3.26
N GLY A 275 6.21 1.48 -2.70
CA GLY A 275 7.44 2.23 -2.92
C GLY A 275 7.62 3.41 -1.99
N ASN A 276 8.69 4.17 -2.22
CA ASN A 276 9.10 5.29 -1.37
C ASN A 276 8.66 6.67 -1.89
N ALA A 277 7.87 6.75 -2.96
CA ALA A 277 7.58 8.02 -3.64
C ALA A 277 6.94 9.05 -2.69
N GLY A 278 5.96 8.67 -1.89
CA GLY A 278 5.28 9.58 -0.95
C GLY A 278 6.22 10.15 0.12
N VAL A 279 7.18 9.36 0.59
CA VAL A 279 8.21 9.76 1.57
C VAL A 279 9.20 10.73 0.92
N VAL A 280 9.75 10.35 -0.23
CA VAL A 280 10.76 11.14 -0.96
C VAL A 280 10.18 12.48 -1.41
N LEU A 281 8.95 12.50 -1.92
CA LEU A 281 8.27 13.72 -2.37
C LEU A 281 7.99 14.68 -1.21
N ARG A 282 7.60 14.17 -0.04
CA ARG A 282 7.45 15.00 1.17
C ARG A 282 8.77 15.54 1.67
N ALA A 283 9.83 14.73 1.65
CA ALA A 283 11.17 15.22 2.01
C ALA A 283 11.64 16.34 1.06
N ARG A 284 11.40 16.21 -0.25
CA ARG A 284 11.68 17.25 -1.24
C ARG A 284 10.86 18.51 -1.00
N TYR A 285 9.56 18.37 -0.75
CA TYR A 285 8.65 19.48 -0.43
C TYR A 285 9.09 20.24 0.82
N LEU A 286 9.42 19.52 1.89
CA LEU A 286 9.88 20.10 3.14
C LEU A 286 11.22 20.82 2.97
N LEU A 287 12.17 20.22 2.27
CA LEU A 287 13.48 20.80 2.02
C LEU A 287 13.38 22.10 1.22
N GLU A 288 12.53 22.13 0.19
CA GLU A 288 12.29 23.33 -0.61
C GLU A 288 11.76 24.47 0.26
N LEU A 289 10.78 24.21 1.13
CA LEU A 289 10.23 25.25 2.02
C LEU A 289 11.25 25.75 3.04
N VAL A 290 11.97 24.85 3.71
CA VAL A 290 13.01 25.21 4.68
C VAL A 290 14.10 26.06 4.02
N VAL A 291 14.54 25.68 2.82
CA VAL A 291 15.59 26.41 2.08
C VAL A 291 15.07 27.75 1.53
N ARG A 292 13.87 27.77 0.94
CA ARG A 292 13.27 28.96 0.30
C ARG A 292 12.83 30.01 1.32
N ASN A 293 12.17 29.58 2.40
CA ASN A 293 11.62 30.49 3.42
C ASN A 293 12.62 30.79 4.54
N ARG A 294 13.77 30.11 4.58
CA ARG A 294 14.76 30.19 5.68
C ARG A 294 14.14 29.86 7.04
N GLU A 295 13.23 28.91 7.04
CA GLU A 295 12.53 28.44 8.24
C GLU A 295 13.30 27.31 8.92
N GLU A 296 13.03 27.10 10.21
CA GLU A 296 13.55 25.93 10.93
C GLU A 296 12.73 24.69 10.59
N LEU A 297 13.34 23.51 10.71
CA LEU A 297 12.65 22.25 10.48
C LEU A 297 11.62 22.01 11.60
N PRO A 298 10.34 21.72 11.29
CA PRO A 298 9.36 21.33 12.31
C PRO A 298 9.88 20.16 13.15
N LEU A 299 9.72 20.20 14.46
CA LEU A 299 10.14 19.11 15.35
C LEU A 299 9.45 17.78 15.03
N ALA A 300 8.20 17.84 14.54
CA ALA A 300 7.43 16.68 14.11
C ALA A 300 7.59 16.33 12.61
N TRP A 301 8.66 16.79 11.94
CA TRP A 301 8.82 16.58 10.49
C TRP A 301 8.81 15.10 10.09
N ARG A 302 9.26 14.21 10.98
CA ARG A 302 9.26 12.77 10.74
C ARG A 302 7.83 12.24 10.55
N ASP A 303 6.87 12.73 11.33
CA ASP A 303 5.45 12.38 11.18
C ASP A 303 4.88 12.91 9.86
N PHE A 304 5.36 14.07 9.40
CA PHE A 304 4.98 14.59 8.09
C PHE A 304 5.50 13.66 6.98
N VAL A 305 6.79 13.30 7.00
CA VAL A 305 7.42 12.50 5.95
C VAL A 305 6.99 11.02 5.96
N TRP A 306 6.90 10.40 7.13
CA TRP A 306 6.66 8.97 7.31
C TRP A 306 5.21 8.62 7.70
N GLY A 307 4.44 9.57 8.23
CA GLY A 307 3.12 9.31 8.78
C GLY A 307 3.15 8.67 10.17
N ASP A 308 1.97 8.28 10.66
CA ASP A 308 1.76 7.80 12.03
C ASP A 308 2.29 6.36 12.28
N GLY A 309 2.73 5.66 11.23
CA GLY A 309 3.18 4.26 11.26
C GLY A 309 4.66 4.03 11.58
N GLY A 310 5.43 5.10 11.77
CA GLY A 310 6.89 4.99 11.98
C GLY A 310 7.67 4.77 10.69
N ALA A 311 8.99 4.91 10.78
CA ALA A 311 9.89 4.78 9.64
C ALA A 311 9.89 3.32 9.17
N TRP A 312 9.18 3.04 8.08
CA TRP A 312 9.54 1.89 7.25
C TRP A 312 11.05 1.95 7.02
N GLU A 313 11.74 0.85 7.30
CA GLU A 313 13.18 0.75 7.08
C GLU A 313 13.43 0.78 5.58
N MET A 314 13.67 2.00 5.12
CA MET A 314 14.12 2.24 3.77
C MET A 314 15.35 1.39 3.49
N PRO A 315 15.40 0.66 2.37
CA PRO A 315 16.55 -0.14 2.00
C PRO A 315 17.84 0.65 2.12
N GLU A 316 18.89 -0.03 2.56
CA GLU A 316 20.22 0.57 2.71
C GLU A 316 20.69 1.11 1.35
N TRP A 317 21.40 2.24 1.41
CA TRP A 317 21.78 3.02 0.23
C TRP A 317 22.72 2.28 -0.73
N GLU A 318 23.27 1.13 -0.31
CA GLU A 318 24.31 0.36 -1.02
C GLU A 318 23.88 -0.13 -2.41
N HIS A 319 22.58 -0.34 -2.68
CA HIS A 319 22.09 -0.77 -3.99
C HIS A 319 21.93 0.38 -5.02
N MET A 320 22.10 1.63 -4.59
CA MET A 320 21.95 2.81 -5.45
C MET A 320 23.29 3.50 -5.75
N THR A 321 24.40 2.95 -5.27
CA THR A 321 25.73 3.44 -5.54
C THR A 321 26.56 2.43 -6.31
N GLU A 322 27.15 2.85 -7.43
CA GLU A 322 28.25 2.12 -8.04
C GLU A 322 29.56 2.64 -7.48
N THR A 323 30.44 1.73 -7.05
CA THR A 323 31.83 2.08 -6.78
C THR A 323 32.55 2.21 -8.12
N GLY A 324 32.96 3.43 -8.47
CA GLY A 324 33.75 3.70 -9.67
C GLY A 324 35.13 3.05 -9.61
N GLU A 325 35.85 3.04 -10.75
CA GLU A 325 37.19 2.46 -10.87
C GLU A 325 38.21 3.08 -9.89
N GLU A 326 37.97 4.32 -9.43
CA GLU A 326 38.80 5.04 -8.46
C GLU A 326 38.31 4.91 -7.00
N GLY A 327 37.31 4.06 -6.73
CA GLY A 327 36.75 3.86 -5.40
C GLY A 327 35.71 4.91 -4.97
N GLU A 328 35.29 5.79 -5.88
CA GLU A 328 34.25 6.78 -5.61
C GLU A 328 32.84 6.18 -5.73
N GLU A 329 32.00 6.39 -4.72
CA GLU A 329 30.59 6.01 -4.78
C GLU A 329 29.81 6.99 -5.66
N ARG A 330 29.08 6.45 -6.63
CA ARG A 330 28.30 7.21 -7.61
C ARG A 330 26.85 6.79 -7.54
N THR A 331 25.94 7.72 -7.26
CA THR A 331 24.51 7.42 -7.30
C THR A 331 24.08 7.06 -8.73
N ILE A 332 23.34 5.97 -8.88
CA ILE A 332 22.69 5.60 -10.14
C ILE A 332 21.42 6.43 -10.26
N GLY A 333 21.24 7.13 -11.38
CA GLY A 333 20.01 7.84 -11.74
C GLY A 333 19.50 7.38 -13.11
N TRP A 334 18.27 7.77 -13.44
CA TRP A 334 17.68 7.45 -14.75
C TRP A 334 17.27 8.71 -15.51
N VAL A 335 17.15 8.62 -16.83
CA VAL A 335 16.62 9.71 -17.67
C VAL A 335 15.15 9.43 -17.95
N CYS A 336 14.29 10.41 -17.68
CA CYS A 336 12.90 10.33 -18.10
C CYS A 336 12.80 10.44 -19.61
N PRO A 337 12.20 9.46 -20.30
CA PRO A 337 12.00 9.54 -21.75
C PRO A 337 11.01 10.63 -22.17
N ASN A 338 10.10 11.05 -21.28
CA ASN A 338 9.09 12.06 -21.60
C ASN A 338 9.59 13.49 -21.35
N CYS A 339 10.46 13.67 -20.36
CA CYS A 339 10.93 14.99 -19.94
C CYS A 339 12.40 15.25 -20.28
N GLU A 340 13.10 14.24 -20.82
CA GLU A 340 14.50 14.34 -21.26
C GLU A 340 15.47 14.82 -20.16
N GLY A 341 15.23 14.42 -18.91
CA GLY A 341 16.06 14.81 -17.78
C GLY A 341 16.09 13.76 -16.66
N PRO A 342 16.97 13.92 -15.65
CA PRO A 342 17.11 12.95 -14.57
C PRO A 342 15.77 12.66 -13.86
N ILE A 343 15.69 11.49 -13.22
CA ILE A 343 14.63 11.07 -12.31
C ILE A 343 15.26 10.68 -10.98
#